data_AF-A0A9D6NGF5-F1
#
_entry.id   AF-A0A9D6NGF5-F1
#
_cell.length_a   1.000
_cell.length_b   1.000
_cell.length_c   1.000
_cell.angle_alpha   90.00
_cell.angle_beta   90.00
_cell.angle_gamma   90.00
#
_symmetry.space_group_name_H-M   'P 1'
#
loop_
_entity.id
_entity.type
_entity.pdbx_description
1 polymer ?
#
loop_
_entity_poly.entity_id
_entity_poly.type
_entity_poly.pdbx_seq_one_letter_code
_entity_poly.pdbx_strand_id
1 'polypeptide(L)'
;MSEALDPKAIERVVRMGGREAALEILDRFLSMTERLDGLAELEPRALEQTTHRITSDAGWLGALKVRESSSLVELLASQGRLEEAAGHFELLRRLCQEVREPLLRQRGSLA
;
A
#
# COMPACT_ATOMS: atom_id res chain seq x y z
N MET A 1 -9.93 5.60 18.76
CA MET A 1 -8.74 5.16 18.00
C MET A 1 -9.23 4.71 16.64
N SER A 2 -8.89 5.42 15.56
CA SER A 2 -9.20 4.96 14.20
C SER A 2 -8.29 3.78 13.93
N GLU A 3 -8.81 2.56 13.81
CA GLU A 3 -8.00 1.43 13.33
C GLU A 3 -7.52 1.75 11.91
N ALA A 4 -6.20 1.80 11.73
CA ALA A 4 -5.58 2.09 10.45
C ALA A 4 -5.67 0.89 9.46
N LEU A 5 -6.08 -0.27 9.96
CA LEU A 5 -6.26 -1.52 9.23
C LEU A 5 -7.57 -2.19 9.62
N ASP A 6 -8.23 -2.85 8.67
CA ASP A 6 -9.25 -3.86 8.98
C ASP A 6 -8.56 -5.15 9.47
N PRO A 7 -8.70 -5.52 10.76
CA PRO A 7 -8.01 -6.68 11.32
C PRO A 7 -8.44 -8.01 10.68
N LYS A 8 -9.63 -8.07 10.06
CA LYS A 8 -10.14 -9.29 9.41
C LYS A 8 -9.66 -9.44 7.97
N ALA A 9 -9.00 -8.43 7.40
CA ALA A 9 -8.57 -8.47 6.01
C ALA A 9 -7.57 -9.59 5.75
N ILE A 10 -6.56 -9.72 6.61
CA ILE A 10 -5.54 -10.77 6.47
C ILE A 10 -6.12 -12.17 6.67
N GLU A 11 -7.09 -12.34 7.58
CA GLU A 11 -7.80 -13.61 7.76
C GLU A 11 -8.56 -14.02 6.49
N ARG A 12 -9.18 -13.05 5.80
CA ARG A 12 -9.84 -13.30 4.52
C ARG A 12 -8.85 -13.75 3.45
N VAL A 13 -7.68 -13.10 3.36
CA VAL A 13 -6.61 -13.48 2.43
C VAL A 13 -6.14 -14.91 2.70
N VAL A 14 -5.85 -15.24 3.97
CA VAL A 14 -5.43 -16.59 4.37
C VAL A 14 -6.47 -17.63 4.00
N ARG A 15 -7.76 -17.33 4.19
CA ARG A 15 -8.85 -18.26 3.83
C ARG A 15 -8.97 -18.48 2.32
N MET A 16 -8.66 -17.49 1.50
CA MET A 16 -8.83 -17.55 0.04
C MET A 16 -7.61 -18.11 -0.68
N GLY A 17 -6.41 -17.67 -0.30
CA GLY A 17 -5.15 -17.99 -0.98
C GLY A 17 -4.15 -18.76 -0.13
N GLY A 18 -4.47 -19.05 1.14
CA GLY A 18 -3.54 -19.67 2.07
C GLY A 18 -2.58 -18.68 2.72
N ARG A 19 -1.75 -19.20 3.64
CA ARG A 19 -0.77 -18.40 4.39
C ARG A 19 0.35 -17.85 3.51
N GLU A 20 0.84 -18.64 2.54
CA GLU A 20 1.91 -18.22 1.64
C GLU A 20 1.48 -17.00 0.80
N ALA A 21 0.27 -17.01 0.24
CA ALA A 21 -0.26 -15.86 -0.48
C ALA A 21 -0.40 -14.61 0.42
N ALA A 22 -0.82 -14.80 1.67
CA ALA A 22 -0.91 -13.71 2.64
C ALA A 22 0.46 -13.10 2.97
N LEU A 23 1.48 -13.95 3.17
CA LEU A 23 2.86 -13.52 3.39
C LEU A 23 3.43 -12.81 2.16
N GLU A 24 3.17 -13.30 0.95
CA GLU A 24 3.64 -12.66 -0.28
C GLU A 24 3.08 -11.25 -0.44
N ILE A 25 1.78 -11.06 -0.19
CA ILE A 25 1.14 -9.74 -0.26
C ILE A 25 1.73 -8.81 0.81
N LEU A 26 1.91 -9.29 2.05
CA LEU A 26 2.51 -8.52 3.14
C LEU A 26 3.94 -8.08 2.79
N ASP A 27 4.78 -9.01 2.35
CA ASP A 27 6.19 -8.76 2.06
C ASP A 27 6.36 -7.82 0.88
N ARG A 28 5.54 -8.00 -0.16
CA ARG A 28 5.52 -7.10 -1.31
C ARG A 28 5.09 -5.69 -0.91
N PHE A 29 4.00 -5.55 -0.15
CA PHE A 29 3.52 -4.24 0.30
C PHE A 29 4.55 -3.53 1.19
N LEU A 30 5.12 -4.23 2.18
CA LEU A 30 6.14 -3.68 3.07
C LEU A 30 7.39 -3.24 2.30
N SER A 31 7.85 -4.07 1.35
CA SER A 31 9.03 -3.73 0.53
C SER A 31 8.79 -2.55 -0.40
N MET A 32 7.61 -2.44 -1.02
CA MET A 32 7.29 -1.29 -1.87
C MET A 32 7.16 -0.01 -1.07
N THR A 33 6.53 -0.08 0.12
CA THR A 33 6.30 1.10 0.95
C THR A 33 7.58 1.64 1.61
N GLU A 34 8.62 0.83 1.75
CA GLU A 34 9.97 1.28 2.14
C GLU A 34 10.64 2.14 1.07
N ARG A 35 10.26 1.96 -0.19
CA ARG A 35 10.87 2.62 -1.35
C ARG A 35 10.02 3.80 -1.85
N LEU A 36 9.09 4.31 -1.02
CA LEU A 36 8.19 5.41 -1.38
C LEU A 36 8.93 6.70 -1.74
N ASP A 37 10.06 6.97 -1.11
CA ASP A 37 10.83 8.21 -1.35
C ASP A 37 11.31 8.31 -2.80
N GLY A 38 11.52 7.18 -3.48
CA GLY A 38 11.89 7.14 -4.90
C GLY A 38 10.71 7.23 -5.88
N LEU A 39 9.45 7.18 -5.42
CA LEU A 39 8.29 7.22 -6.32
C LEU A 39 8.09 8.60 -6.95
N ALA A 40 8.50 9.67 -6.27
CA ALA A 40 8.35 11.03 -6.77
C ALA A 40 9.22 11.32 -7.99
N GLU A 41 10.27 10.53 -8.19
CA GLU A 41 11.22 10.67 -9.29
C GLU A 41 10.88 9.75 -10.48
N LEU A 42 9.81 8.95 -10.37
CA LEU A 42 9.41 8.04 -11.43
C LEU A 42 8.71 8.77 -12.58
N GLU A 43 9.01 8.32 -13.80
CA GLU A 43 8.22 8.65 -14.98
C GLU A 43 6.74 8.26 -14.81
N PRO A 44 5.78 8.96 -15.45
CA PRO A 44 4.35 8.81 -15.16
C PRO A 44 3.84 7.36 -15.17
N ARG A 45 4.26 6.59 -16.17
CA ARG A 45 3.84 5.18 -16.32
C ARG A 45 4.39 4.30 -15.21
N ALA A 46 5.63 4.53 -14.77
CA ALA A 46 6.23 3.77 -13.69
C ALA A 46 5.58 4.12 -12.34
N LEU A 47 5.24 5.41 -12.15
CA LEU A 47 4.50 5.86 -10.99
C LEU A 47 3.10 5.23 -10.92
N GLU A 48 2.33 5.30 -12.01
CA GLU A 48 1.00 4.68 -12.13
C GLU A 48 1.07 3.19 -11.80
N GLN A 49 1.99 2.43 -12.42
CA GLN A 49 2.13 0.99 -12.18
C GLN A 49 2.49 0.66 -10.73
N THR A 50 3.37 1.45 -10.11
CA THR A 50 3.82 1.19 -8.75
C THR A 50 2.72 1.53 -7.74
N THR A 51 2.05 2.66 -7.93
CA THR A 51 0.92 3.08 -7.09
C THR A 51 -0.28 2.14 -7.23
N HIS A 52 -0.57 1.64 -8.44
CA HIS A 52 -1.58 0.61 -8.67
C HIS A 52 -1.35 -0.65 -7.82
N ARG A 53 -0.10 -1.12 -7.74
CA ARG A 53 0.25 -2.28 -6.90
C ARG A 53 0.05 -1.97 -5.42
N ILE A 54 0.49 -0.80 -4.95
CA ILE A 54 0.26 -0.35 -3.57
C ILE A 54 -1.25 -0.28 -3.27
N THR A 55 -2.06 0.25 -4.19
CA THR A 55 -3.52 0.32 -4.09
C THR A 55 -4.14 -1.07 -3.93
N SER A 56 -3.75 -2.01 -4.79
CA SER A 56 -4.27 -3.38 -4.78
C SER A 56 -3.92 -4.11 -3.48
N ASP A 57 -2.64 -4.08 -3.10
CA ASP A 57 -2.14 -4.75 -1.89
C ASP A 57 -2.74 -4.11 -0.63
N ALA A 58 -2.86 -2.77 -0.56
CA ALA A 58 -3.54 -2.08 0.54
C ALA A 58 -5.01 -2.53 0.68
N GLY A 59 -5.69 -2.80 -0.43
CA GLY A 59 -7.04 -3.35 -0.42
C GLY A 59 -7.12 -4.74 0.22
N TRP A 60 -6.20 -5.63 -0.14
CA TRP A 60 -6.10 -6.97 0.45
C TRP A 60 -5.77 -6.95 1.94
N LEU A 61 -4.91 -6.02 2.35
CA LEU A 61 -4.44 -5.88 3.72
C LEU A 61 -5.39 -5.07 4.61
N GLY A 62 -6.46 -4.51 4.05
CA GLY A 62 -7.42 -3.69 4.81
C GLY A 62 -6.90 -2.30 5.18
N ALA A 63 -5.83 -1.83 4.54
CA ALA A 63 -5.24 -0.50 4.73
C ALA A 63 -6.03 0.56 3.93
N LEU A 64 -7.30 0.77 4.28
CA LEU A 64 -8.24 1.56 3.48
C LEU A 64 -7.75 2.99 3.19
N LYS A 65 -7.16 3.67 4.18
CA LYS A 65 -6.62 5.02 3.97
C LYS A 65 -5.42 5.03 3.03
N VAL A 66 -4.54 4.02 3.12
CA VAL A 66 -3.44 3.87 2.17
C VAL A 66 -3.99 3.67 0.77
N ARG A 67 -4.97 2.75 0.61
CA ARG A 67 -5.63 2.48 -0.66
C ARG A 67 -6.26 3.73 -1.27
N GLU A 68 -6.99 4.52 -0.48
CA GLU A 68 -7.60 5.77 -0.94
C GLU A 68 -6.53 6.77 -1.40
N SER A 69 -5.48 6.96 -0.60
CA SER A 69 -4.39 7.86 -0.94
C SER A 69 -3.60 7.41 -2.16
N SER A 70 -3.29 6.11 -2.29
CA SER A 70 -2.54 5.58 -3.44
C SER A 70 -3.37 5.59 -4.72
N SER A 71 -4.69 5.37 -4.62
CA SER A 71 -5.61 5.48 -5.77
C SER A 71 -5.63 6.90 -6.35
N LEU A 72 -5.53 7.91 -5.50
CA LEU A 72 -5.46 9.30 -5.95
C LEU A 72 -4.14 9.60 -6.69
N VAL A 73 -3.02 9.11 -6.15
CA VAL A 73 -1.71 9.25 -6.82
C VAL A 73 -1.71 8.52 -8.16
N GLU A 74 -2.25 7.29 -8.21
CA GLU A 74 -2.42 6.50 -9.44
C GLU A 74 -3.24 7.26 -10.49
N LEU A 75 -4.39 7.83 -10.09
CA LEU A 75 -5.25 8.62 -10.97
C LEU A 75 -4.51 9.83 -11.53
N LEU A 76 -3.81 10.60 -10.68
CA LEU A 76 -3.07 11.78 -11.11
C LEU A 76 -1.92 11.42 -12.05
N ALA A 77 -1.20 10.33 -11.75
CA ALA A 77 -0.14 9.81 -12.63
C ALA A 77 -0.68 9.41 -14.00
N SER A 78 -1.84 8.72 -14.06
CA SER A 78 -2.50 8.34 -15.32
C SER A 78 -2.95 9.55 -16.16
N GLN A 79 -3.20 10.69 -15.52
CA GLN A 79 -3.54 11.96 -16.17
C GLN A 79 -2.31 12.80 -16.55
N GLY A 80 -1.09 12.33 -16.26
CA GLY A 80 0.15 13.09 -16.46
C GLY A 80 0.35 14.25 -15.48
N ARG A 81 -0.43 14.32 -14.40
CA ARG A 81 -0.42 15.40 -13.40
C ARG A 81 0.58 15.09 -12.28
N LEU A 82 1.86 14.98 -12.64
CA LEU A 82 2.92 14.51 -11.72
C LEU A 82 3.17 15.46 -10.55
N GLU A 83 3.12 16.77 -10.76
CA GLU A 83 3.34 17.74 -9.68
C GLU A 83 2.26 17.63 -8.59
N GLU A 84 1.01 17.39 -9.00
CA GLU A 84 -0.09 17.18 -8.07
C GLU A 84 0.01 15.81 -7.38
N ALA A 85 0.37 14.76 -8.13
CA ALA A 85 0.66 13.45 -7.56
C ALA A 85 1.76 13.54 -6.49
N ALA A 86 2.80 14.35 -6.76
CA ALA A 86 3.91 14.59 -5.83
C ALA A 86 3.45 15.23 -4.52
N GLY A 87 2.50 16.17 -4.58
CA GLY A 87 1.88 16.78 -3.41
C GLY A 87 1.17 15.79 -2.48
N HIS A 88 0.78 14.61 -2.99
CA HIS A 88 0.11 13.56 -2.21
C HIS A 88 1.05 12.50 -1.63
N PHE A 89 2.34 12.47 -2.00
CA PHE A 89 3.26 11.45 -1.48
C PHE A 89 3.50 11.56 0.01
N GLU A 90 3.59 12.77 0.55
CA GLU A 90 3.84 12.93 1.98
C GLU A 90 2.72 12.31 2.83
N LEU A 91 1.47 12.48 2.38
CA LEU A 91 0.32 11.82 3.01
C LEU A 91 0.39 10.30 2.84
N LEU A 92 0.64 9.81 1.63
CA LEU A 92 0.75 8.37 1.37
C LEU A 92 1.84 7.73 2.23
N ARG A 93 3.00 8.38 2.33
CA ARG A 93 4.15 7.97 3.14
C ARG A 93 3.78 7.87 4.61
N ARG A 94 3.18 8.91 5.16
CA ARG A 94 2.70 8.91 6.55
C ARG A 94 1.72 7.76 6.80
N LEU A 95 0.74 7.57 5.92
CA LEU A 95 -0.25 6.49 6.07
C LEU A 95 0.40 5.10 6.01
N CYS A 96 1.39 4.91 5.13
CA CYS A 96 2.15 3.67 5.06
C CYS A 96 2.95 3.41 6.34
N GLN A 97 3.56 4.44 6.93
CA GLN A 97 4.23 4.35 8.22
C GLN A 97 3.25 4.00 9.36
N GLU A 98 2.06 4.57 9.36
CA GLU A 98 1.02 4.29 10.37
C GLU A 98 0.57 2.82 10.36
N VAL A 99 0.50 2.17 9.19
CA VAL A 99 0.10 0.76 9.07
C VAL A 99 1.25 -0.23 9.17
N ARG A 100 2.50 0.22 9.06
CA ARG A 100 3.70 -0.63 8.98
C ARG A 100 3.82 -1.58 10.17
N GLU A 101 3.80 -1.05 11.39
CA GLU A 101 3.99 -1.88 12.59
C GLU A 101 2.86 -2.89 12.83
N PRO A 102 1.58 -2.52 12.68
CA PRO A 102 0.49 -3.48 12.65
C PRO A 102 0.69 -4.62 11.62
N LEU A 103 1.12 -4.30 10.39
CA LEU A 103 1.37 -5.30 9.35
C LEU A 103 2.56 -6.21 9.66
N LEU A 104 3.65 -5.67 10.24
CA LEU A 104 4.79 -6.47 10.70
C LEU A 104 4.39 -7.47 11.79
N ARG A 105 3.50 -7.06 12.72
CA ARG A 105 2.95 -7.98 13.73
C ARG A 105 2.11 -9.08 13.08
N GLN A 106 1.25 -8.76 12.12
CA GLN A 106 0.46 -9.75 11.38
C GLN A 106 1.36 -10.74 10.63
N ARG A 107 2.38 -10.23 9.93
CA ARG A 107 3.40 -11.05 9.25
C ARG A 107 4.07 -12.03 10.22
N GLY A 108 4.52 -11.55 11.39
CA GLY A 108 5.14 -12.38 12.42
C GLY A 108 4.21 -13.44 13.02
N SER A 109 2.89 -13.25 12.96
CA SER A 109 1.91 -14.26 13.40
C SER A 109 1.61 -15.34 12.35
N LEU A 110 1.98 -15.11 11.09
CA LEU A 110 1.74 -16.02 9.96
C LEU A 110 2.96 -16.86 9.61
N ALA A 111 4.17 -16.38 9.93
CA ALA A 111 5.45 -17.08 9.78
C ALA A 111 5.63 -18.15 10.86
#